data_AF-A0A397TY61-F1
#
_entry.id   AF-A0A397TY61-F1
#
_cell.length_a   1.000
_cell.length_b   1.000
_cell.length_c   1.000
_cell.angle_alpha   90.00
_cell.angle_beta   90.00
_cell.angle_gamma   90.00
#
_symmetry.space_group_name_H-M   'P 1'
#
loop_
_entity.id
_entity.type
_entity.pdbx_description
1 polymer ?
#
loop_
_entity_poly.entity_id
_entity_poly.type
_entity_poly.pdbx_seq_one_letter_code
_entity_poly.pdbx_strand_id
1 'polypeptide(L)'
;MGSPTLQLYNDLYEFDTILLSWNQITAPNAPSPRSHNTATLLPNGKIIYIGGVSQDTARSQTNLINMIESNNSLSKLIKLDVSSEPYQYSELKPSGINPPPPLSYHSAHIYSDYMIIAFGNITNDITDSNETSSEVYLLYIPCLTWESTFIPGRTDCKGNQKDSSNLKIIIGCSIAFGVVIIAGIICV
;
A
#
# COMPACT_ATOMS: atom_id res chain seq x y z
N MET A 1 -14.52 20.21 -14.40
CA MET A 1 -15.18 20.51 -13.11
C MET A 1 -15.50 19.18 -12.46
N GLY A 2 -14.83 18.86 -11.34
CA GLY A 2 -15.00 17.57 -10.65
C GLY A 2 -16.29 17.54 -9.83
N SER A 3 -16.75 16.32 -9.51
CA SER A 3 -17.84 16.11 -8.55
C SER A 3 -17.49 16.78 -7.21
N PRO A 4 -18.44 17.45 -6.53
CA PRO A 4 -18.19 17.96 -5.18
C PRO A 4 -18.03 16.83 -4.15
N THR A 5 -18.44 15.61 -4.49
CA THR A 5 -18.41 14.43 -3.61
C THR A 5 -17.30 13.46 -4.02
N LEU A 6 -16.56 12.93 -3.05
CA LEU A 6 -15.60 11.85 -3.27
C LEU A 6 -16.28 10.49 -3.02
N GLN A 7 -16.07 9.56 -3.94
CA GLN A 7 -16.54 8.18 -3.85
C GLN A 7 -15.35 7.23 -3.84
N LEU A 8 -15.18 6.46 -2.76
CA LEU A 8 -14.10 5.47 -2.63
C LEU A 8 -14.60 4.04 -2.83
N TYR A 9 -13.71 3.19 -3.33
CA TYR A 9 -13.97 1.78 -3.63
C TYR A 9 -13.01 0.89 -2.83
N ASN A 10 -13.46 -0.33 -2.56
CA ASN A 10 -12.64 -1.43 -2.01
C ASN A 10 -12.77 -2.70 -2.88
N ASP A 11 -13.27 -2.55 -4.11
CA ASP A 11 -13.32 -3.62 -5.09
C ASP A 11 -11.89 -3.95 -5.56
N LEU A 12 -11.59 -5.23 -5.75
CA LEU A 12 -10.34 -5.70 -6.32
C LEU A 12 -10.58 -6.19 -7.74
N TYR A 13 -9.78 -5.70 -8.68
CA TYR A 13 -9.81 -6.13 -10.06
C TYR A 13 -8.44 -6.63 -10.49
N GLU A 14 -8.44 -7.73 -11.24
CA GLU A 14 -7.28 -8.25 -11.96
C GLU A 14 -7.45 -7.95 -13.45
N PHE A 15 -6.39 -7.43 -14.08
CA PHE A 15 -6.36 -7.24 -15.52
C PHE A 15 -5.57 -8.36 -16.18
N ASP A 16 -6.25 -9.16 -17.00
CA ASP A 16 -5.59 -10.15 -17.84
C ASP A 16 -4.96 -9.44 -19.04
N THR A 17 -3.62 -9.46 -19.11
CA THR A 17 -2.86 -8.79 -20.18
C THR A 17 -2.87 -9.55 -21.51
N ILE A 18 -3.28 -10.82 -21.52
CA ILE A 18 -3.41 -11.65 -22.73
C ILE A 18 -4.81 -11.47 -23.31
N LEU A 19 -5.84 -11.60 -22.47
CA LEU A 19 -7.24 -11.48 -22.87
C LEU A 19 -7.72 -10.02 -22.93
N LEU A 20 -6.94 -9.09 -22.38
CA LEU A 20 -7.25 -7.67 -22.28
C LEU A 20 -8.60 -7.43 -21.59
N SER A 21 -8.87 -8.18 -20.53
CA SER A 21 -10.13 -8.16 -19.79
C SER A 21 -9.92 -7.90 -18.31
N TRP A 22 -10.91 -7.26 -17.68
CA TRP A 22 -10.94 -7.02 -16.24
C TRP A 22 -11.81 -8.08 -15.56
N ASN A 23 -11.24 -8.75 -14.57
CA ASN A 23 -11.95 -9.73 -13.73
C ASN A 23 -12.07 -9.18 -12.32
N GLN A 24 -13.29 -9.17 -11.77
CA GLN A 24 -13.50 -8.78 -10.37
C GLN A 24 -13.12 -9.96 -9.47
N ILE A 25 -12.22 -9.72 -8.52
CA ILE A 25 -11.74 -10.71 -7.56
C ILE A 25 -12.39 -10.48 -6.21
N THR A 26 -12.93 -11.54 -5.61
CA THR A 26 -13.45 -11.51 -4.25
C THR A 26 -12.38 -12.02 -3.29
N ALA A 27 -11.87 -11.14 -2.45
CA ALA A 27 -10.89 -11.46 -1.41
C ALA A 27 -11.50 -11.20 -0.02
N PRO A 28 -11.49 -12.17 0.92
CA PRO A 28 -11.97 -11.96 2.28
C PRO A 28 -11.20 -10.84 2.99
N ASN A 29 -11.86 -10.19 3.95
CA ASN A 29 -11.29 -9.16 4.82
C ASN A 29 -10.71 -7.94 4.08
N ALA A 30 -11.31 -7.57 2.95
CA ALA A 30 -10.94 -6.37 2.22
C ALA A 30 -10.93 -5.14 3.16
N PRO A 31 -9.95 -4.23 3.01
CA PRO A 31 -9.88 -3.06 3.85
C PRO A 31 -11.05 -2.10 3.57
N SER A 32 -11.19 -1.09 4.43
CA SER A 32 -12.08 0.03 4.14
C SER A 32 -11.71 0.67 2.79
N PRO A 33 -12.71 1.14 2.01
CA PRO A 33 -12.52 1.90 0.79
C PRO A 33 -11.48 2.98 0.97
N ARG A 34 -10.52 3.06 0.03
CA ARG A 34 -9.40 3.98 0.16
C ARG A 34 -8.88 4.50 -1.15
N SER A 35 -8.14 5.59 -1.08
CA SER A 35 -7.41 6.18 -2.21
C SER A 35 -6.14 6.86 -1.73
N HIS A 36 -5.26 7.25 -2.66
CA HIS A 36 -3.96 7.89 -2.38
C HIS A 36 -3.02 7.07 -1.48
N ASN A 37 -3.25 5.76 -1.39
CA ASN A 37 -2.33 4.80 -0.81
C ASN A 37 -1.30 4.35 -1.85
N THR A 38 -0.20 3.79 -1.40
CA THR A 38 0.72 3.06 -2.27
C THR A 38 0.48 1.56 -2.15
N ALA A 39 0.83 0.83 -3.21
CA ALA A 39 0.75 -0.63 -3.28
C ALA A 39 2.08 -1.15 -3.83
N THR A 40 2.75 -2.03 -3.11
CA THR A 40 4.08 -2.51 -3.47
C THR A 40 4.13 -4.03 -3.49
N LEU A 41 4.48 -4.61 -4.64
CA LEU A 41 4.62 -6.05 -4.82
C LEU A 41 5.96 -6.54 -4.29
N LEU A 42 5.93 -7.48 -3.34
CA LEU A 42 7.09 -8.18 -2.83
C LEU A 42 7.47 -9.37 -3.73
N PRO A 43 8.76 -9.77 -3.78
CA PRO A 43 9.22 -10.94 -4.54
C PRO A 43 8.51 -12.26 -4.18
N ASN A 44 7.97 -12.35 -2.96
CA ASN A 44 7.27 -13.55 -2.47
C ASN A 44 5.77 -13.60 -2.85
N GLY A 45 5.34 -12.80 -3.84
CA GLY A 45 3.96 -12.79 -4.34
C GLY A 45 2.96 -12.22 -3.32
N LYS A 46 3.34 -11.19 -2.58
CA LYS A 46 2.45 -10.47 -1.66
C LYS A 46 2.50 -8.99 -1.97
N ILE A 47 1.36 -8.31 -1.88
CA ILE A 47 1.28 -6.86 -2.08
C ILE A 47 1.08 -6.21 -0.70
N ILE A 48 1.91 -5.24 -0.36
CA ILE A 48 1.72 -4.40 0.82
C ILE A 48 1.13 -3.08 0.37
N TYR A 49 0.00 -2.71 0.98
CA TYR A 49 -0.62 -1.40 0.89
C TYR A 49 -0.30 -0.60 2.15
N ILE A 50 0.04 0.68 1.99
CA ILE A 50 0.28 1.58 3.12
C ILE A 50 -0.37 2.94 2.89
N GLY A 51 -0.92 3.49 3.98
CA GLY A 51 -1.47 4.84 4.06
C GLY A 51 -2.72 5.06 3.20
N GLY A 52 -2.82 6.27 2.66
CA GLY A 52 -3.97 6.79 1.94
C GLY A 52 -5.07 7.29 2.88
N VAL A 53 -6.19 7.63 2.25
CA VAL A 53 -7.39 8.17 2.90
C VAL A 53 -8.52 7.18 2.75
N SER A 54 -9.44 7.09 3.72
CA SER A 54 -10.48 6.04 3.69
C SER A 54 -11.89 6.55 3.98
N GLN A 55 -12.88 5.72 3.65
CA GLN A 55 -14.28 5.90 4.01
C GLN A 55 -14.78 4.65 4.73
N ASP A 56 -15.72 4.80 5.66
CA ASP A 56 -16.28 3.66 6.39
C ASP A 56 -17.14 2.77 5.49
N THR A 57 -17.80 3.36 4.49
CA THR A 57 -18.74 2.67 3.58
C THR A 57 -18.32 2.85 2.12
N ALA A 58 -18.21 1.73 1.40
CA ALA A 58 -17.90 1.73 -0.03
C ALA A 58 -18.96 2.47 -0.82
N ARG A 59 -18.52 3.22 -1.84
CA ARG A 59 -19.40 3.92 -2.79
C ARG A 59 -20.28 4.99 -2.14
N SER A 60 -19.99 5.40 -0.91
CA SER A 60 -20.68 6.51 -0.24
C SER A 60 -20.25 7.83 -0.89
N GLN A 61 -21.22 8.68 -1.23
CA GLN A 61 -20.95 10.04 -1.67
C GLN A 61 -20.88 10.95 -0.45
N THR A 62 -19.69 11.46 -0.15
CA THR A 62 -19.49 12.36 0.98
C THR A 62 -18.41 13.39 0.65
N ASN A 63 -18.52 14.55 1.28
CA ASN A 63 -17.47 15.57 1.27
C ASN A 63 -16.49 15.37 2.43
N LEU A 64 -16.78 14.43 3.34
CA LEU A 64 -15.97 14.09 4.50
C LEU A 64 -15.25 12.77 4.23
N ILE A 65 -13.93 12.80 4.20
CA ILE A 65 -13.07 11.62 4.05
C ILE A 65 -12.36 11.42 5.38
N ASN A 66 -12.36 10.18 5.87
CA ASN A 66 -11.63 9.86 7.08
C ASN A 66 -10.15 9.70 6.73
N MET A 67 -9.39 10.74 7.05
CA MET A 67 -7.92 10.79 7.01
C MET A 67 -7.28 9.87 8.06
N ILE A 68 -8.05 9.54 9.10
CA ILE A 68 -7.70 8.62 10.18
C ILE A 68 -8.73 7.48 10.14
N GLU A 69 -8.30 6.22 10.05
CA GLU A 69 -9.23 5.10 10.25
C GLU A 69 -9.85 5.18 11.66
N SER A 70 -11.12 4.79 11.81
CA SER A 70 -11.94 4.94 13.03
C SER A 70 -11.33 4.39 14.33
N ASN A 71 -10.21 3.66 14.27
CA ASN A 71 -9.44 3.16 15.40
C ASN A 71 -8.14 3.92 15.69
N ASN A 72 -7.91 5.09 15.09
CA ASN A 72 -6.72 5.93 15.31
C ASN A 72 -5.39 5.19 15.06
N SER A 73 -5.41 4.19 14.18
CA SER A 73 -4.25 3.35 13.89
C SER A 73 -3.34 4.06 12.89
N LEU A 74 -2.20 4.51 13.40
CA LEU A 74 -1.07 5.02 12.61
C LEU A 74 -0.82 4.08 11.42
N SER A 75 -0.77 4.63 10.20
CA SER A 75 -0.32 3.97 8.97
C SER A 75 -0.62 2.47 8.91
N LYS A 76 -1.90 2.09 8.75
CA LYS A 76 -2.27 0.68 8.67
C LYS A 76 -1.61 0.04 7.45
N LEU A 77 -0.79 -0.98 7.68
CA LEU A 77 -0.23 -1.81 6.62
C LEU A 77 -1.19 -2.97 6.36
N ILE A 78 -1.61 -3.09 5.11
CA ILE A 78 -2.49 -4.16 4.66
C ILE A 78 -1.70 -5.02 3.70
N LYS A 79 -1.75 -6.33 3.89
CA LYS A 79 -1.12 -7.31 3.01
C LYS A 79 -2.19 -8.06 2.23
N LEU A 80 -2.04 -8.12 0.92
CA LEU A 80 -2.78 -9.01 0.04
C LEU A 80 -1.87 -10.17 -0.38
N ASP A 81 -2.25 -11.39 -0.01
CA ASP A 81 -1.61 -12.60 -0.53
C ASP A 81 -2.27 -12.99 -1.86
N VAL A 82 -1.51 -12.83 -2.95
CA VAL A 82 -1.93 -13.16 -4.32
C VAL A 82 -1.42 -14.55 -4.75
N SER A 83 -0.75 -15.27 -3.84
CA SER A 83 -0.32 -16.65 -4.05
C SER A 83 -1.33 -17.68 -3.54
N SER A 84 -2.29 -17.26 -2.73
CA SER A 84 -3.41 -18.07 -2.23
C SER A 84 -4.65 -17.90 -3.10
N GLU A 85 -5.47 -18.95 -3.26
CA GLU A 85 -6.80 -18.85 -3.88
C GLU A 85 -7.91 -19.26 -2.90
N PRO A 86 -8.90 -18.38 -2.62
CA PRO A 86 -9.00 -16.99 -3.08
C PRO A 86 -7.91 -16.12 -2.43
N TYR A 87 -7.60 -14.99 -3.05
CA TYR A 87 -6.66 -14.00 -2.50
C TYR A 87 -7.06 -13.59 -1.08
N GLN A 88 -6.09 -13.35 -0.20
CA GLN A 88 -6.36 -13.09 1.22
C GLN A 88 -5.80 -11.75 1.68
N TYR A 89 -6.67 -10.88 2.19
CA TYR A 89 -6.24 -9.69 2.93
C TYR A 89 -5.94 -10.03 4.39
N SER A 90 -4.91 -9.38 4.93
CA SER A 90 -4.56 -9.42 6.35
C SER A 90 -3.90 -8.12 6.78
N GLU A 91 -4.05 -7.76 8.05
CA GLU A 91 -3.34 -6.62 8.63
C GLU A 91 -1.91 -7.03 9.02
N LEU A 92 -0.96 -6.15 8.75
CA LEU A 92 0.41 -6.25 9.23
C LEU A 92 0.58 -5.32 10.44
N LYS A 93 1.28 -5.81 11.46
CA LYS A 93 1.59 -5.07 12.68
C LYS A 93 3.11 -4.97 12.87
N PRO A 94 3.77 -4.05 12.16
CA PRO A 94 5.19 -3.87 12.35
C PRO A 94 5.52 -3.39 13.75
N SER A 95 6.67 -3.79 14.26
CA SER A 95 7.26 -3.25 15.49
C SER A 95 8.43 -2.34 15.16
N GLY A 96 9.22 -1.93 16.16
CA GLY A 96 10.42 -1.11 15.95
C GLY A 96 10.21 0.36 16.23
N ILE A 97 11.01 1.20 15.57
CA ILE A 97 11.13 2.63 15.86
C ILE A 97 10.88 3.47 14.61
N ASN A 98 10.46 4.72 14.80
CA ASN A 98 10.22 5.67 13.72
C ASN A 98 9.23 5.18 12.62
N PRO A 99 8.04 4.68 12.98
CA PRO A 99 7.00 4.42 11.98
C PRO A 99 6.56 5.74 11.33
N PRO A 100 6.09 5.71 10.07
CA PRO A 100 5.53 6.88 9.43
C PRO A 100 4.26 7.33 10.16
N PRO A 101 4.00 8.65 10.28
CA PRO A 101 2.67 9.14 10.60
C PRO A 101 1.69 8.68 9.52
N PRO A 102 0.36 8.79 9.72
CA PRO A 102 -0.59 8.58 8.65
C PRO A 102 -0.22 9.46 7.43
N LEU A 103 -0.02 8.83 6.27
CA LEU A 103 0.43 9.50 5.05
C LEU A 103 -0.50 9.20 3.87
N SER A 104 -0.80 10.23 3.08
CA SER A 104 -1.38 10.11 1.73
C SER A 104 -0.46 10.76 0.71
N TYR A 105 -0.60 10.40 -0.58
CA TYR A 105 0.24 10.95 -1.66
C TYR A 105 1.76 10.73 -1.46
N HIS A 106 2.14 9.77 -0.62
CA HIS A 106 3.53 9.37 -0.42
C HIS A 106 3.98 8.42 -1.53
N SER A 107 5.28 8.14 -1.58
CA SER A 107 5.86 7.09 -2.42
C SER A 107 6.34 5.91 -1.58
N ALA A 108 6.27 4.71 -2.13
CA ALA A 108 6.78 3.50 -1.49
C ALA A 108 7.46 2.60 -2.53
N HIS A 109 8.67 2.13 -2.22
CA HIS A 109 9.47 1.28 -3.11
C HIS A 109 10.26 0.23 -2.33
N ILE A 110 10.56 -0.90 -2.97
CA ILE A 110 11.46 -1.91 -2.39
C ILE A 110 12.88 -1.64 -2.84
N TYR A 111 13.81 -1.72 -1.90
CA TYR A 111 15.23 -1.84 -2.17
C TYR A 111 15.84 -2.91 -1.26
N SER A 112 16.42 -3.96 -1.86
CA SER A 112 16.84 -5.17 -1.13
C SER A 112 15.67 -5.73 -0.30
N ASP A 113 15.83 -5.79 1.02
CA ASP A 113 14.82 -6.33 1.96
C ASP A 113 14.07 -5.22 2.70
N TYR A 114 14.24 -3.98 2.27
CA TYR A 114 13.60 -2.83 2.86
C TYR A 114 12.51 -2.29 1.93
N MET A 115 11.36 -1.99 2.51
CA MET A 115 10.42 -1.06 1.92
C MET A 115 10.76 0.35 2.41
N ILE A 116 11.00 1.24 1.47
CA ILE A 116 11.31 2.65 1.70
C ILE A 116 10.05 3.44 1.41
N ILE A 117 9.60 4.23 2.38
CA ILE A 117 8.50 5.18 2.23
C ILE A 117 9.04 6.58 2.37
N ALA A 118 8.69 7.47 1.45
CA ALA A 118 9.21 8.83 1.45
C ALA A 118 8.11 9.85 1.18
N PHE A 119 8.20 10.95 1.94
CA PHE A 119 7.39 12.15 1.77
C PHE A 119 5.88 11.91 1.88
N GLY A 120 5.09 12.83 1.32
CA GLY A 120 3.63 12.78 1.29
C GLY A 120 2.98 13.75 2.29
N ASN A 121 1.66 13.79 2.27
CA ASN A 121 0.86 14.63 3.14
C ASN A 121 0.51 13.86 4.42
N ILE A 122 0.68 14.52 5.56
CA ILE A 122 0.34 13.97 6.87
C ILE A 122 -1.18 14.05 7.05
N THR A 123 -1.80 12.92 7.38
CA THR A 123 -3.26 12.78 7.49
C THR A 123 -3.69 12.51 8.93
N ASN A 124 -3.03 13.17 9.88
CA ASN A 124 -3.26 13.08 11.33
C ASN A 124 -4.55 13.74 11.81
N ASP A 125 -5.18 14.58 10.97
CA ASP A 125 -6.42 15.30 11.27
C ASP A 125 -7.51 14.99 10.24
N ILE A 126 -8.77 15.16 10.64
CA ILE A 126 -9.96 14.94 9.79
C ILE A 126 -10.10 16.06 8.72
N THR A 127 -9.43 17.19 8.90
CA THR A 127 -9.43 18.33 7.97
C THR A 127 -8.30 18.23 6.95
N ASP A 128 -8.39 18.99 5.86
CA ASP A 128 -7.30 19.18 4.89
C ASP A 128 -6.06 19.77 5.57
N SER A 129 -5.24 18.89 6.15
CA SER A 129 -3.93 19.27 6.66
C SER A 129 -3.06 19.59 5.44
N ASN A 130 -2.43 20.77 5.46
CA ASN A 130 -1.39 21.13 4.50
C ASN A 130 -0.01 20.67 5.01
N GLU A 131 0.04 19.82 6.03
CA GLU A 131 1.29 19.32 6.58
C GLU A 131 1.87 18.25 5.66
N THR A 132 3.13 18.43 5.29
CA THR A 132 3.88 17.49 4.46
C THR A 132 4.99 16.86 5.27
N SER A 133 5.21 15.56 5.11
CA SER A 133 6.39 14.91 5.64
C SER A 133 7.57 15.12 4.71
N SER A 134 8.73 15.48 5.28
CA SER A 134 10.02 15.56 4.57
C SER A 134 10.94 14.36 4.88
N GLU A 135 10.40 13.37 5.59
CA GLU A 135 11.16 12.24 6.13
C GLU A 135 11.14 11.01 5.21
N VAL A 136 12.09 10.11 5.47
CA VAL A 136 12.17 8.78 4.86
C VAL A 136 12.04 7.72 5.95
N TYR A 137 11.17 6.74 5.73
CA TYR A 137 10.86 5.66 6.66
C TYR A 137 11.28 4.33 6.06
N LEU A 138 11.90 3.48 6.88
CA LEU A 138 12.44 2.20 6.47
C LEU A 138 11.71 1.08 7.20
N LEU A 139 11.04 0.22 6.45
CA LEU A 139 10.48 -1.02 6.96
C LEU A 139 11.35 -2.18 6.50
N TYR A 140 12.04 -2.84 7.43
CA TYR A 140 12.71 -4.10 7.16
C TYR A 140 11.65 -5.20 7.04
N ILE A 141 11.49 -5.74 5.84
CA ILE A 141 10.40 -6.65 5.48
C ILE A 141 10.51 -8.01 6.19
N PRO A 142 11.69 -8.67 6.28
CA PRO A 142 11.80 -10.00 6.87
C PRO A 142 11.36 -10.08 8.35
N CYS A 143 11.73 -9.08 9.17
CA CYS A 143 11.28 -9.02 10.57
C CYS A 143 9.97 -8.22 10.73
N LEU A 144 9.51 -7.52 9.69
CA LEU A 144 8.45 -6.53 9.76
C LEU A 144 8.73 -5.49 10.87
N THR A 145 9.87 -4.81 10.78
CA THR A 145 10.34 -3.83 11.77
C THR A 145 10.64 -2.47 11.14
N TRP A 146 10.16 -1.40 11.76
CA TRP A 146 10.55 -0.04 11.41
C TRP A 146 11.93 0.30 11.98
N GLU A 147 12.76 0.90 11.14
CA GLU A 147 14.17 1.17 11.42
C GLU A 147 14.57 2.58 11.01
N SER A 148 15.56 3.14 11.69
CA SER A 148 16.11 4.46 11.37
C SER A 148 17.31 4.40 10.42
N THR A 149 17.87 3.21 10.19
CA THR A 149 19.10 3.01 9.42
C THR A 149 19.01 1.77 8.55
N PHE A 150 19.50 1.90 7.32
CA PHE A 150 19.64 0.78 6.40
C PHE A 150 20.89 -0.03 6.73
N ILE A 151 20.75 -1.35 6.86
CA ILE A 151 21.86 -2.28 7.13
C ILE A 151 22.01 -3.22 5.93
N PRO A 152 23.01 -3.00 5.04
CA PRO A 152 23.24 -3.86 3.89
C PRO A 152 23.65 -5.29 4.31
N GLY A 153 23.17 -6.29 3.59
CA GLY A 153 23.59 -7.69 3.78
C GLY A 153 23.07 -8.35 5.05
N ARG A 154 22.08 -7.76 5.71
CA ARG A 154 21.45 -8.31 6.91
C ARG A 154 20.70 -9.62 6.62
N THR A 155 20.79 -10.57 7.56
CA THR A 155 20.25 -11.94 7.40
C THR A 155 19.36 -12.43 8.54
N ASP A 156 19.13 -11.62 9.58
CA ASP A 156 18.18 -11.99 10.64
C ASP A 156 16.74 -12.00 10.11
N CYS A 157 15.90 -12.82 10.74
CA CYS A 157 14.51 -13.11 10.35
C CYS A 157 14.32 -13.69 8.92
N LYS A 158 15.37 -13.72 8.10
CA LYS A 158 15.41 -14.53 6.89
C LYS A 158 15.55 -15.99 7.33
N GLY A 159 14.42 -16.67 7.53
CA GLY A 159 14.43 -18.12 7.68
C GLY A 159 15.08 -18.80 6.46
N ASN A 160 15.13 -20.13 6.45
CA ASN A 160 15.53 -20.91 5.26
C ASN A 160 14.47 -20.80 4.14
N GLN A 161 14.18 -19.60 3.64
CA GLN A 161 13.32 -19.39 2.48
C GLN A 161 14.10 -19.74 1.22
N LYS A 162 13.69 -20.84 0.58
CA LYS A 162 14.06 -21.14 -0.80
C LYS A 162 13.44 -20.05 -1.68
N ASP A 163 14.27 -19.22 -2.29
CA ASP A 163 13.83 -18.31 -3.36
C ASP A 163 13.19 -19.15 -4.47
N SER A 164 11.86 -19.10 -4.54
CA SER A 164 11.11 -19.64 -5.66
C SER A 164 11.02 -18.53 -6.70
N SER A 165 11.85 -18.63 -7.73
CA SER A 165 12.01 -17.64 -8.80
C SER A 165 10.85 -17.59 -9.80
N ASN A 166 9.60 -17.62 -9.32
CA ASN A 166 8.41 -17.43 -10.15
C ASN A 166 7.84 -16.04 -9.90
N LEU A 167 8.46 -15.04 -10.54
CA LEU A 167 8.01 -13.65 -10.48
C LEU A 167 6.68 -13.52 -11.26
N LYS A 168 5.56 -13.47 -10.55
CA LYS A 168 4.27 -13.04 -11.13
C LYS A 168 4.18 -11.52 -10.98
N ILE A 169 4.08 -10.79 -12.09
CA ILE A 169 3.92 -9.34 -12.09
C ILE A 169 2.43 -9.03 -11.87
N ILE A 170 2.11 -8.32 -10.79
CA ILE A 170 0.78 -7.81 -10.50
C ILE A 170 0.90 -6.31 -10.25
N ILE A 171 0.21 -5.52 -11.08
CA ILE A 171 0.21 -4.06 -11.02
C ILE A 171 -0.99 -3.62 -10.18
N GLY A 172 -0.75 -3.14 -8.96
CA GLY A 172 -1.76 -2.51 -8.13
C GLY A 172 -1.88 -1.03 -8.48
N CYS A 173 -2.99 -0.62 -9.10
CA CYS A 173 -3.27 0.79 -9.39
C CYS A 173 -4.27 1.34 -8.37
N SER A 174 -3.85 2.31 -7.56
CA SER A 174 -4.76 3.09 -6.71
C SER A 174 -5.22 4.29 -7.52
N ILE A 175 -6.35 4.17 -8.21
CA ILE A 175 -6.88 5.28 -9.01
C ILE A 175 -7.41 6.36 -8.05
N ALA A 176 -6.71 7.48 -8.02
CA ALA A 176 -7.28 8.77 -7.68
C ALA A 176 -7.01 9.70 -8.85
N PHE A 177 -8.02 10.46 -9.26
CA PHE A 177 -7.98 11.27 -10.47
C PHE A 177 -6.71 12.14 -10.56
N GLY A 178 -5.98 11.94 -11.66
CA GLY A 178 -4.72 12.64 -11.96
C GLY A 178 -3.74 11.64 -12.53
N VAL A 179 -3.73 11.50 -13.85
CA VAL A 179 -2.83 10.60 -14.58
C VAL A 179 -1.38 10.78 -14.10
N VAL A 180 -0.85 9.75 -13.45
CA VAL A 180 0.60 9.55 -13.30
C VAL A 180 0.92 8.19 -13.91
N ILE A 181 1.29 8.22 -15.19
CA ILE A 181 1.95 7.10 -15.86
C ILE A 181 3.39 7.13 -15.37
N ILE A 182 3.79 6.16 -14.55
CA ILE A 182 5.21 5.81 -14.39
C ILE A 182 5.40 4.49 -15.13
N ALA A 183 5.77 4.62 -16.40
CA ALA A 183 6.37 3.54 -17.15
C ALA A 183 7.86 3.48 -16.75
N GLY A 184 8.20 2.54 -15.89
CA GLY A 184 9.58 2.17 -15.61
C GLY A 184 9.93 0.89 -16.37
N ILE A 185 10.45 1.03 -17.58
CA ILE A 185 11.13 -0.06 -18.28
C ILE A 185 12.58 -0.08 -17.80
N ILE A 186 13.02 -1.18 -17.20
CA ILE A 186 14.42 -1.57 -17.24
C ILE A 186 14.47 -3.02 -17.71
N CYS A 187 14.77 -3.18 -19.00
CA CYS A 187 15.35 -4.40 -19.54
C CYS A 187 16.87 -4.21 -19.53
N VAL A 188 17.63 -5.05 -18.84
CA VAL A 188 18.25 -6.30 -19.33
C VAL A 188 18.59 -7.13 -18.09
#